data_AF-A0A143BFS3-F1
#
_entry.id   AF-A0A143BFS3-F1
#
_cell.length_a   1.000
_cell.length_b   1.000
_cell.length_c   1.000
_cell.angle_alpha   90.00
_cell.angle_beta   90.00
_cell.angle_gamma   90.00
#
_symmetry.space_group_name_H-M   'P 1'
#
loop_
_entity.id
_entity.type
_entity.pdbx_description
1 polymer ?
#
loop_
_entity_poly.entity_id
_entity_poly.type
_entity_poly.pdbx_seq_one_letter_code
_entity_poly.pdbx_strand_id
1 'polypeptide(L)'
;MKQWTALFALVALTSACAAKEEAPAADTATAMAAAPTATFESMAGDYTWTMKAEVGDSVLGTGSSRSEADGTGYSVNNARPTDTTRFTGKIEGGNLISESAPYTDPAMPKDVGQVMWRVVAPLPTGTGLSGIVTVSPVSKPDSVLVRARVETTKK
;
A
#
# COMPACT_ATOMS: atom_id res chain seq x y z
N MET A 1 -9.50 -69.85 11.34
CA MET A 1 -10.66 -70.77 11.26
C MET A 1 -11.90 -69.90 11.37
N LYS A 2 -12.68 -69.77 10.29
CA LYS A 2 -14.06 -70.31 10.17
C LYS A 2 -14.98 -69.75 11.28
N GLN A 3 -16.14 -69.14 11.06
CA GLN A 3 -16.99 -68.94 9.89
C GLN A 3 -18.29 -68.26 10.44
N TRP A 4 -19.12 -67.75 9.53
CA TRP A 4 -20.60 -67.53 9.67
C TRP A 4 -21.11 -66.21 10.23
N THR A 5 -22.32 -65.74 9.94
CA THR A 5 -23.31 -65.78 8.82
C THR A 5 -24.53 -65.12 9.44
N ALA A 6 -25.07 -64.07 8.80
CA ALA A 6 -26.45 -63.56 8.88
C ALA A 6 -27.07 -63.19 10.25
N LEU A 7 -27.88 -62.12 10.30
CA LEU A 7 -29.33 -62.26 10.13
C LEU A 7 -30.05 -60.91 10.31
N PHE A 8 -30.98 -60.70 9.40
CA PHE A 8 -32.01 -59.67 9.30
C PHE A 8 -33.07 -59.76 10.42
N ALA A 9 -33.58 -58.61 10.91
CA ALA A 9 -34.98 -58.38 11.36
C ALA A 9 -35.03 -56.98 12.03
N LEU A 10 -35.50 -55.91 11.39
CA LEU A 10 -36.91 -55.52 11.16
C LEU A 10 -37.78 -55.56 12.43
N VAL A 11 -38.02 -54.39 13.06
CA VAL A 11 -39.36 -53.98 13.53
C VAL A 11 -39.42 -52.45 13.55
N ALA A 12 -40.38 -51.91 12.81
CA ALA A 12 -40.81 -50.52 12.82
C ALA A 12 -41.58 -50.20 14.10
N LEU A 13 -41.24 -49.06 14.73
CA LEU A 13 -42.14 -48.36 15.64
C LEU A 13 -42.38 -46.96 15.09
N THR A 14 -43.53 -46.86 14.44
CA THR A 14 -44.23 -45.63 14.13
C THR A 14 -44.65 -44.93 15.42
N SER A 15 -44.20 -43.71 15.64
CA SER A 15 -45.00 -42.73 16.36
C SER A 15 -44.64 -41.33 15.88
N ALA A 16 -45.63 -40.72 15.23
CA ALA A 16 -45.61 -39.34 14.80
C ALA A 16 -45.27 -38.39 15.95
N CYS A 17 -44.28 -37.53 15.72
CA CYS A 17 -44.29 -36.18 16.27
C CYS A 17 -43.85 -35.26 15.14
N ALA A 18 -44.84 -34.76 14.40
CA ALA A 18 -44.65 -33.61 13.52
C ALA A 18 -44.38 -32.40 14.42
N ALA A 19 -43.11 -32.04 14.56
CA ALA A 19 -42.69 -30.77 15.10
C ALA A 19 -41.44 -30.33 14.36
N LYS A 20 -41.67 -29.48 13.35
CA LYS A 20 -40.73 -28.49 12.81
C LYS A 20 -39.33 -29.01 12.48
N GLU A 21 -39.18 -29.43 11.23
CA GLU A 21 -37.89 -29.46 10.55
C GLU A 21 -37.38 -28.00 10.50
N GLU A 22 -36.55 -27.62 11.48
CA GLU A 22 -35.62 -26.50 11.28
C GLU A 22 -34.68 -26.93 10.17
N ALA A 23 -34.96 -26.44 8.97
CA ALA A 23 -33.98 -26.42 7.90
C ALA A 23 -32.66 -25.90 8.49
N PRO A 24 -31.51 -26.53 8.19
CA PRO A 24 -30.23 -26.01 8.65
C PRO A 24 -30.17 -24.54 8.27
N ALA A 25 -29.93 -23.67 9.26
CA ALA A 25 -29.82 -22.24 9.03
C ALA A 25 -28.88 -22.04 7.84
N ALA A 26 -29.41 -21.45 6.76
CA ALA A 26 -28.57 -21.04 5.65
C ALA A 26 -27.59 -20.03 6.23
N ASP A 27 -26.34 -20.46 6.42
CA ASP A 27 -25.22 -19.57 6.73
C ASP A 27 -25.21 -18.52 5.63
N THR A 28 -25.82 -17.38 5.93
CA THR A 28 -25.78 -16.21 5.07
C THR A 28 -24.37 -15.70 5.28
N ALA A 29 -23.43 -16.23 4.50
CA ALA A 29 -22.10 -15.67 4.38
C ALA A 29 -22.31 -14.18 4.11
N THR A 30 -22.04 -13.37 5.13
CA THR A 30 -22.12 -11.92 4.99
C THR A 30 -21.11 -11.60 3.91
N ALA A 31 -21.60 -11.21 2.73
CA ALA A 31 -20.74 -10.81 1.64
C ALA A 31 -19.81 -9.73 2.21
N MET A 32 -18.53 -10.07 2.39
CA MET A 32 -17.56 -9.07 2.79
C MET A 32 -17.59 -8.02 1.69
N ALA A 33 -17.99 -6.80 2.06
CA ALA A 33 -17.88 -5.67 1.16
C ALA A 33 -16.44 -5.64 0.63
N ALA A 34 -16.29 -5.57 -0.69
CA ALA A 34 -14.97 -5.47 -1.29
C ALA A 34 -14.22 -4.33 -0.59
N ALA A 35 -13.02 -4.63 -0.08
CA ALA A 35 -12.17 -3.59 0.47
C ALA A 35 -11.98 -2.53 -0.63
N PRO A 36 -12.14 -1.23 -0.33
CA PRO A 36 -12.01 -0.20 -1.33
C PRO A 36 -10.62 -0.29 -1.96
N THR A 37 -10.57 -0.54 -3.27
CA THR A 37 -9.34 -0.51 -4.03
C THR A 37 -8.88 0.95 -4.07
N ALA A 38 -7.71 1.24 -3.48
CA ALA A 38 -7.17 2.59 -3.52
C ALA A 38 -6.90 3.00 -4.98
N THR A 39 -7.47 4.13 -5.38
CA THR A 39 -7.25 4.78 -6.67
C THR A 39 -6.49 6.09 -6.49
N PHE A 40 -5.94 6.67 -7.55
CA PHE A 40 -5.34 8.01 -7.46
C PHE A 40 -6.31 9.07 -6.96
N GLU A 41 -7.58 8.97 -7.33
CA GLU A 41 -8.64 9.85 -6.81
C GLU A 41 -8.75 9.77 -5.28
N SER A 42 -8.72 8.57 -4.71
CA SER A 42 -8.74 8.39 -3.25
C SER A 42 -7.49 8.96 -2.56
N MET A 43 -6.37 9.03 -3.28
CA MET A 43 -5.08 9.54 -2.81
C MET A 43 -4.85 11.02 -3.14
N ALA A 44 -5.74 11.68 -3.86
CA ALA A 44 -5.58 13.10 -4.18
C ALA A 44 -5.66 13.96 -2.92
N GLY A 45 -4.83 14.99 -2.83
CA GLY A 45 -4.79 15.93 -1.71
C GLY A 45 -3.40 16.41 -1.33
N ASP A 46 -3.34 17.19 -0.26
CA ASP A 46 -2.12 17.76 0.27
C ASP A 46 -1.59 16.91 1.44
N TYR A 47 -0.28 16.71 1.47
CA TYR A 47 0.42 15.84 2.42
C TYR A 47 1.57 16.60 3.07
N THR A 48 1.88 16.24 4.31
CA THR A 48 3.21 16.44 4.88
C THR A 48 4.01 15.17 4.73
N TRP A 49 5.32 15.28 4.55
CA TRP A 49 6.21 14.12 4.54
C TRP A 49 7.43 14.36 5.41
N THR A 50 7.93 13.26 5.98
CA THR A 50 9.18 13.19 6.73
C THR A 50 10.00 12.05 6.17
N MET A 51 11.24 12.35 5.81
CA MET A 51 12.23 11.37 5.38
C MET A 51 13.16 11.05 6.55
N LYS A 52 13.32 9.77 6.87
CA LYS A 52 14.19 9.27 7.93
C LYS A 52 15.24 8.32 7.35
N ALA A 53 16.37 8.18 8.03
CA ALA A 53 17.35 7.17 7.69
C ALA A 53 16.72 5.77 7.61
N GLU A 54 17.28 4.91 6.75
CA GLU A 54 16.83 3.51 6.64
C GLU A 54 16.94 2.78 7.98
N VAL A 55 18.02 3.05 8.73
CA VAL A 55 18.25 2.53 10.08
C VAL A 55 18.27 3.69 11.07
N GLY A 56 17.45 3.59 12.12
CA GLY A 56 17.32 4.61 13.16
C GLY A 56 16.38 5.76 12.78
N ASP A 57 16.13 6.67 13.73
CA ASP A 57 15.07 7.69 13.61
C ASP A 57 15.58 9.09 13.25
N SER A 58 16.81 9.19 12.75
CA SER A 58 17.38 10.45 12.28
C SER A 58 16.58 10.98 11.08
N VAL A 59 16.05 12.19 11.23
CA VAL A 59 15.33 12.90 10.18
C VAL A 59 16.34 13.45 9.16
N LEU A 60 16.16 13.09 7.91
CA LEU A 60 16.98 13.55 6.77
C LEU A 60 16.33 14.72 6.03
N GLY A 61 15.00 14.85 6.13
CA GLY A 61 14.27 15.93 5.48
C GLY A 61 12.80 15.94 5.86
N THR A 62 12.16 17.09 5.67
CA THR A 62 10.71 17.23 5.80
C THR A 62 10.20 18.10 4.66
N GLY A 63 8.91 17.98 4.36
CA GLY A 63 8.30 18.81 3.34
C GLY A 63 6.81 18.63 3.24
N SER A 64 6.26 19.17 2.16
CA SER A 64 4.89 18.94 1.75
C SER A 64 4.85 18.40 0.33
N SER A 65 3.79 17.70 0.01
CA SER A 65 3.50 17.31 -1.36
C SER A 65 2.01 17.46 -1.64
N ARG A 66 1.69 17.59 -2.92
CA ARG A 66 0.32 17.50 -3.42
C ARG A 66 0.27 16.39 -4.45
N SER A 67 -0.70 15.50 -4.28
CA SER A 67 -1.02 14.46 -5.24
C SER A 67 -2.33 14.83 -5.93
N GLU A 68 -2.36 14.76 -7.25
CA GLU A 68 -3.54 14.99 -8.07
C GLU A 68 -4.25 13.65 -8.35
N ALA A 69 -5.52 13.72 -8.77
CA ALA A 69 -6.36 12.54 -9.00
C ALA A 69 -5.93 11.69 -10.21
N ASP A 70 -5.01 12.18 -11.04
CA ASP A 70 -4.43 11.46 -12.18
C ASP A 70 -3.09 10.76 -11.83
N GLY A 71 -2.65 10.83 -10.57
CA GLY A 71 -1.40 10.27 -10.10
C GLY A 71 -0.18 11.16 -10.33
N THR A 72 -0.34 12.35 -10.90
CA THR A 72 0.71 13.37 -10.95
C THR A 72 0.75 14.18 -9.66
N GLY A 73 1.79 14.98 -9.48
CA GLY A 73 1.86 15.86 -8.32
C GLY A 73 3.14 16.68 -8.24
N TYR A 74 3.35 17.26 -7.07
CA TYR A 74 4.59 17.94 -6.73
C TYR A 74 4.97 17.78 -5.27
N SER A 75 6.25 17.89 -4.99
CA SER A 75 6.83 17.88 -3.66
C SER A 75 7.68 19.13 -3.46
N VAL A 76 7.64 19.67 -2.25
CA VAL A 76 8.43 20.82 -1.79
C VAL A 76 9.17 20.41 -0.54
N ASN A 77 10.49 20.60 -0.55
CA ASN A 77 11.32 20.39 0.64
C ASN A 77 11.27 21.64 1.53
N ASN A 78 11.01 21.48 2.83
CA ASN A 78 10.94 22.62 3.75
C ASN A 78 12.26 23.39 3.87
N ALA A 79 13.40 22.74 3.63
CA ALA A 79 14.70 23.41 3.57
C ALA A 79 14.84 24.30 2.32
N ARG A 80 14.00 24.10 1.30
CA ARG A 80 14.00 24.83 0.02
C ARG A 80 12.56 25.04 -0.49
N PRO A 81 11.79 25.93 0.15
CA PRO A 81 10.35 26.07 -0.12
C PRO A 81 10.03 26.60 -1.52
N THR A 82 11.02 27.16 -2.24
CA THR A 82 10.90 27.61 -3.63
C THR A 82 11.11 26.49 -4.64
N ASP A 83 11.77 25.40 -4.24
CA ASP A 83 12.14 24.32 -5.14
C ASP A 83 11.01 23.30 -5.16
N THR A 84 10.31 23.25 -6.29
CA THR A 84 9.20 22.31 -6.51
C THR A 84 9.66 21.17 -7.41
N THR A 85 9.61 19.95 -6.89
CA THR A 85 9.92 18.74 -7.66
C THR A 85 8.62 18.08 -8.11
N ARG A 86 8.38 18.03 -9.42
CA ARG A 86 7.24 17.30 -9.99
C ARG A 86 7.45 15.79 -9.86
N PHE A 87 6.36 15.04 -9.77
CA PHE A 87 6.41 13.58 -9.81
C PHE A 87 5.22 12.98 -10.54
N THR A 88 5.37 11.72 -10.93
CA THR A 88 4.32 10.86 -11.48
C THR A 88 4.23 9.59 -10.65
N GLY A 89 3.01 9.10 -10.47
CA GLY A 89 2.69 7.88 -9.73
C GLY A 89 2.16 6.78 -10.66
N LYS A 90 2.43 5.53 -10.33
CA LYS A 90 1.76 4.34 -10.88
C LYS A 90 1.37 3.39 -9.74
N ILE A 91 0.27 2.67 -9.92
CA ILE A 91 -0.17 1.63 -8.99
C ILE A 91 0.15 0.28 -9.61
N GLU A 92 0.99 -0.52 -8.95
CA GLU A 92 1.46 -1.81 -9.45
C GLU A 92 1.54 -2.82 -8.29
N GLY A 93 0.88 -3.96 -8.43
CA GLY A 93 0.95 -5.04 -7.43
C GLY A 93 0.56 -4.63 -6.01
N GLY A 94 -0.41 -3.71 -5.86
CA GLY A 94 -0.86 -3.21 -4.55
C GLY A 94 0.06 -2.14 -3.93
N ASN A 95 1.02 -1.62 -4.70
CA ASN A 95 1.93 -0.56 -4.27
C ASN A 95 1.74 0.71 -5.11
N LEU A 96 1.86 1.86 -4.47
CA LEU A 96 2.12 3.14 -5.12
C LEU A 96 3.62 3.24 -5.39
N ILE A 97 3.97 3.48 -6.65
CA ILE A 97 5.33 3.80 -7.08
C ILE A 97 5.30 5.23 -7.61
N SER A 98 5.97 6.15 -6.92
CA SER A 98 6.06 7.56 -7.34
C SER A 98 7.49 7.90 -7.74
N GLU A 99 7.67 8.55 -8.88
CA GLU A 99 8.96 8.91 -9.45
C GLU A 99 9.01 10.40 -9.75
N SER A 100 10.11 11.05 -9.35
CA SER A 100 10.29 12.47 -9.58
C SER A 100 10.72 12.78 -11.00
N ALA A 101 10.43 13.99 -11.47
CA ALA A 101 11.20 14.58 -12.55
C ALA A 101 12.66 14.79 -12.10
N PRO A 102 13.63 14.80 -13.04
CA PRO A 102 14.99 15.23 -12.77
C PRO A 102 15.04 16.59 -12.06
N TYR A 103 15.82 16.68 -10.99
CA TYR A 103 16.04 17.94 -10.27
C TYR A 103 17.49 18.04 -9.77
N THR A 104 17.94 19.26 -9.52
CA THR A 104 19.25 19.52 -8.92
C THR A 104 19.10 19.55 -7.41
N ASP A 105 19.79 18.67 -6.70
CA ASP A 105 19.85 18.72 -5.25
C ASP A 105 21.17 19.36 -4.78
N PRO A 106 21.16 20.60 -4.26
CA PRO A 106 22.37 21.20 -3.69
C PRO A 106 23.02 20.46 -2.52
N ALA A 107 22.35 19.46 -1.92
CA ALA A 107 22.98 18.57 -0.94
C ALA A 107 23.87 17.50 -1.60
N MET A 108 23.73 17.29 -2.91
CA MET A 108 24.54 16.35 -3.68
C MET A 108 25.79 17.04 -4.25
N PRO A 109 26.92 16.31 -4.36
CA PRO A 109 28.08 16.78 -5.09
C PRO A 109 27.73 17.20 -6.53
N LYS A 110 28.31 18.30 -7.03
CA LYS A 110 27.94 18.87 -8.34
C LYS A 110 28.21 17.93 -9.52
N ASP A 111 29.19 17.03 -9.37
CA ASP A 111 29.56 16.02 -10.36
C ASP A 111 28.53 14.89 -10.50
N VAL A 112 27.62 14.73 -9.53
CA VAL A 112 26.45 13.84 -9.65
C VAL A 112 25.47 14.34 -10.71
N GLY A 113 25.39 15.66 -10.90
CA GLY A 113 24.42 16.29 -11.80
C GLY A 113 23.00 16.25 -11.25
N GLN A 114 22.02 16.00 -12.12
CA GLN A 114 20.62 15.86 -11.71
C GLN A 114 20.36 14.48 -11.08
N VAL A 115 19.47 14.47 -10.11
CA VAL A 115 18.99 13.27 -9.43
C VAL A 115 17.50 13.09 -9.65
N MET A 116 17.03 11.87 -9.41
CA MET A 116 15.62 11.54 -9.29
C MET A 116 15.41 10.77 -8.00
N TRP A 117 14.26 10.97 -7.37
CA TRP A 117 13.79 10.10 -6.30
C TRP A 117 12.71 9.16 -6.81
N ARG A 118 12.67 7.96 -6.24
CA ARG A 118 11.65 6.94 -6.44
C ARG A 118 11.15 6.47 -5.09
N VAL A 119 9.84 6.54 -4.87
CA VAL A 119 9.15 6.05 -3.68
C VAL A 119 8.39 4.80 -4.05
N VAL A 120 8.51 3.77 -3.23
CA VAL A 120 7.67 2.58 -3.28
C VAL A 120 7.01 2.42 -1.92
N ALA A 121 5.68 2.40 -1.90
CA ALA A 121 4.89 2.23 -0.69
C ALA A 121 3.68 1.32 -0.96
N PRO A 122 3.22 0.53 0.01
CA PRO A 122 1.90 -0.08 -0.07
C PRO A 122 0.84 1.00 -0.25
N LEU A 123 -0.24 0.67 -0.97
CA LEU A 123 -1.38 1.58 -1.08
C LEU A 123 -1.90 1.96 0.31
N PRO A 124 -2.25 3.24 0.54
CA PRO A 124 -2.64 3.71 1.85
C PRO A 124 -3.97 3.08 2.28
N THR A 125 -4.04 2.64 3.53
CA THR A 125 -5.28 2.18 4.19
C THR A 125 -5.78 3.20 5.21
N GLY A 126 -5.72 4.50 4.87
CA GLY A 126 -6.04 5.60 5.78
C GLY A 126 -5.40 6.92 5.35
N THR A 127 -5.11 7.79 6.33
CA THR A 127 -4.51 9.12 6.10
C THR A 127 -2.99 9.11 5.98
N GLY A 128 -2.33 8.00 6.34
CA GLY A 128 -0.88 7.87 6.32
C GLY A 128 -0.39 6.92 5.24
N LEU A 129 0.79 7.21 4.69
CA LEU A 129 1.53 6.32 3.80
C LEU A 129 2.98 6.22 4.27
N SER A 130 3.51 5.01 4.34
CA SER A 130 4.90 4.75 4.70
C SER A 130 5.55 3.92 3.62
N GLY A 131 6.72 4.35 3.14
CA GLY A 131 7.41 3.70 2.04
C GLY A 131 8.91 3.81 2.13
N ILE A 132 9.56 3.25 1.12
CA ILE A 132 10.99 3.40 0.89
C ILE A 132 11.20 4.39 -0.23
N VAL A 133 12.06 5.37 0.00
CA VAL A 133 12.54 6.30 -1.01
C VAL A 133 13.98 5.99 -1.35
N THR A 134 14.29 6.00 -2.64
CA THR A 134 15.66 5.92 -3.17
C THR A 134 15.94 7.16 -4.01
N VAL A 135 17.14 7.72 -3.87
CA VAL A 135 17.62 8.81 -4.73
C VAL A 135 18.80 8.29 -5.55
N SER A 136 18.74 8.48 -6.87
CA SER A 136 19.77 8.05 -7.82
C SER A 136 20.13 9.18 -8.80
N PRO A 137 21.35 9.22 -9.35
CA PRO A 137 21.69 10.10 -10.46
C PRO A 137 20.86 9.72 -11.69
N VAL A 138 20.38 10.72 -12.43
CA VAL A 138 19.64 10.51 -13.69
C VAL A 138 20.49 9.74 -14.71
N SER A 139 21.80 10.00 -14.74
CA SER A 139 22.74 9.34 -15.64
C SER A 139 23.05 7.89 -15.27
N LYS A 140 22.73 7.48 -14.03
CA LYS A 140 23.03 6.15 -13.47
C LYS A 140 21.89 5.71 -12.54
N PRO A 141 20.70 5.41 -13.08
CA PRO A 141 19.50 5.15 -12.26
C PRO A 141 19.67 3.96 -11.29
N ASP A 142 20.51 2.98 -11.64
CA ASP A 142 20.82 1.82 -10.80
C ASP A 142 21.79 2.13 -9.64
N SER A 143 22.43 3.30 -9.65
CA SER A 143 23.35 3.73 -8.59
C SER A 143 22.59 4.51 -7.51
N VAL A 144 22.12 3.81 -6.47
CA VAL A 144 21.43 4.44 -5.35
C VAL A 144 22.42 5.23 -4.49
N LEU A 145 22.22 6.54 -4.38
CA LEU A 145 22.98 7.44 -3.51
C LEU A 145 22.42 7.49 -2.10
N VAL A 146 21.08 7.48 -2.00
CA VAL A 146 20.36 7.55 -0.74
C VAL A 146 19.26 6.50 -0.76
N ARG A 147 19.15 5.76 0.34
CA ARG A 147 18.00 4.93 0.65
C ARG A 147 17.47 5.33 2.01
N ALA A 148 16.18 5.60 2.09
CA ALA A 148 15.55 6.16 3.26
C ALA A 148 14.11 5.69 3.40
N ARG A 149 13.56 5.87 4.61
CA ARG A 149 12.13 5.69 4.88
C ARG A 149 11.43 7.02 4.67
N VAL A 150 10.26 7.00 4.04
CA VAL A 150 9.40 8.18 3.92
C VAL A 150 8.06 7.88 4.58
N GLU A 151 7.64 8.78 5.44
CA GLU A 151 6.33 8.78 6.08
C GLU A 151 5.58 10.01 5.59
N THR A 152 4.34 9.82 5.13
CA THR A 152 3.47 10.92 4.72
C THR A 152 2.16 10.88 5.50
N THR A 153 1.60 12.06 5.72
CA THR A 153 0.30 12.24 6.38
C THR A 153 -0.53 13.21 5.56
N LYS A 154 -1.72 12.80 5.16
CA LYS A 154 -2.71 13.65 4.49
C LYS A 154 -3.18 14.72 5.46
N LYS A 155 -3.20 15.97 4.98
CA LYS A 155 -3.71 17.12 5.75
C LYS A 155 -5.23 17.15 5.80
#